data_AF-A0A7J6QXB9-F1
#
_entry.id   AF-A0A7J6QXB9-F1
#
_cell.length_a   1.000
_cell.length_b   1.000
_cell.length_c   1.000
_cell.angle_alpha   90.00
_cell.angle_beta   90.00
_cell.angle_gamma   90.00
#
_symmetry.space_group_name_H-M   'P 1'
#
loop_
_entity.id
_entity.type
_entity.pdbx_description
1 polymer ?
#
loop_
_entity_poly.entity_id
_entity_poly.type
_entity_poly.pdbx_seq_one_letter_code
_entity_poly.pdbx_strand_id
1 'polypeptide(L)'
;FRGGDGQEYTQTINQLLIEMDGISDRDGVVVMAATNRFDGLDSSLTRPGRFDRCIHVSLPDAAAREQCFVIHGKKLKLGGDVENKALAAETEGMTGADIEHILNQAALVAARNKESCVSQGRILESCEKLRAERREREERQRVKEGQHDEIFFSRKFCYMLSTNFFRSASSLVRPTMMSAAAPAISAALRRGLATASSKLRAPTANDISNLQDLVSNVLVGDKDDLSHYNNDWLRTRTGHSNIVLRPKTTLEVSKAVKYCNDNFIPISVQGGNTGLVGGSVPVNNEVVLSLERLNKILSVNTADSIATCESGVVLQNLMDELENYNLMPPYDIGSKAQCLVGGNVATNAGGLRLLRYGSLRGTILGLEVVTAEGKILDLMRALRKDNTGYDLKQLFIGSEGTLGIVTK
;
A
#
# COMPACT_ATOMS: atom_id res chain seq x y z
N PHE A 1 -0.45 -0.48 -18.16
CA PHE A 1 0.35 -1.52 -17.50
C PHE A 1 -0.58 -2.50 -16.81
N ARG A 2 -0.76 -3.68 -17.38
CA ARG A 2 -1.41 -4.86 -16.80
C ARG A 2 -0.48 -6.02 -17.18
N GLY A 3 0.27 -6.59 -16.25
CA GLY A 3 1.20 -7.66 -16.62
C GLY A 3 2.24 -8.11 -15.58
N GLY A 4 2.35 -7.47 -14.41
CA GLY A 4 3.25 -7.92 -13.34
C GLY A 4 2.54 -8.86 -12.34
N ASP A 5 1.42 -8.41 -11.78
CA ASP A 5 0.70 -9.15 -10.72
C ASP A 5 0.21 -10.53 -11.16
N GLY A 6 -0.04 -10.73 -12.45
CA GLY A 6 -0.45 -12.03 -12.98
C GLY A 6 0.63 -13.10 -12.85
N GLN A 7 1.91 -12.76 -13.03
CA GLN A 7 2.97 -13.78 -13.00
C GLN A 7 3.27 -14.29 -11.59
N GLU A 8 3.31 -13.41 -10.58
CA GLU A 8 3.49 -13.83 -9.19
C GLU A 8 2.24 -14.54 -8.64
N TYR A 9 1.05 -14.06 -8.98
CA TYR A 9 -0.21 -14.71 -8.64
C TYR A 9 -0.30 -16.11 -9.26
N THR A 10 0.01 -16.22 -10.56
CA THR A 10 0.02 -17.51 -11.26
C THR A 10 1.14 -18.44 -10.75
N GLN A 11 2.33 -17.94 -10.43
CA GLN A 11 3.39 -18.75 -9.81
C GLN A 11 3.00 -19.27 -8.43
N THR A 12 2.43 -18.40 -7.58
CA THR A 12 1.96 -18.77 -6.24
C THR A 12 0.84 -19.80 -6.31
N ILE A 13 -0.12 -19.62 -7.22
CA ILE A 13 -1.18 -20.60 -7.46
C ILE A 13 -0.59 -21.91 -7.96
N ASN A 14 0.27 -21.88 -8.97
CA ASN A 14 0.86 -23.11 -9.51
C ASN A 14 1.64 -23.90 -8.45
N GLN A 15 2.39 -23.21 -7.58
CA GLN A 15 3.07 -23.88 -6.47
C GLN A 15 2.06 -24.50 -5.49
N LEU A 16 1.02 -23.77 -5.09
CA LEU A 16 -0.03 -24.30 -4.22
C LEU A 16 -0.71 -25.54 -4.84
N LEU A 17 -0.98 -25.51 -6.14
CA LEU A 17 -1.58 -26.64 -6.85
C LEU A 17 -0.67 -27.87 -6.87
N ILE A 18 0.64 -27.69 -7.04
CA ILE A 18 1.63 -28.78 -7.00
C ILE A 18 1.67 -29.43 -5.61
N GLU A 19 1.67 -28.62 -4.55
CA GLU A 19 1.66 -29.15 -3.18
C GLU A 19 0.33 -29.86 -2.86
N MET A 20 -0.80 -29.33 -3.34
CA MET A 20 -2.11 -29.95 -3.16
C MET A 20 -2.25 -31.29 -3.90
N ASP A 21 -1.76 -31.38 -5.15
CA ASP A 21 -1.76 -32.62 -5.93
C ASP A 21 -0.83 -33.69 -5.33
N GLY A 22 0.10 -33.29 -4.45
CA GLY A 22 1.00 -34.18 -3.73
C GLY A 22 0.40 -34.85 -2.49
N ILE A 23 -0.78 -34.44 -2.04
CA ILE A 23 -1.46 -35.03 -0.87
C ILE A 23 -2.30 -36.22 -1.33
N SER A 24 -2.02 -37.41 -0.79
CA SER A 24 -2.76 -38.63 -1.12
C SER A 24 -3.78 -38.99 -0.03
N ASP A 25 -4.82 -39.75 -0.39
CA ASP A 25 -5.86 -40.22 0.56
C ASP A 25 -5.29 -41.04 1.75
N ARG A 26 -4.02 -41.46 1.67
CA ARG A 26 -3.34 -42.23 2.73
C ARG A 26 -2.74 -41.36 3.83
N ASP A 27 -2.63 -40.05 3.61
CA ASP A 27 -1.93 -39.14 4.51
C ASP A 27 -2.82 -38.64 5.67
N GLY A 28 -4.13 -38.93 5.64
CA GLY A 28 -5.07 -38.57 6.71
C GLY A 28 -5.30 -37.07 6.89
N VAL A 29 -4.90 -36.26 5.91
CA VAL A 29 -5.00 -34.79 5.94
C VAL A 29 -6.28 -34.35 5.21
N VAL A 30 -7.09 -33.53 5.87
CA VAL A 30 -8.28 -32.89 5.26
C VAL A 30 -8.00 -31.40 5.09
N VAL A 31 -8.10 -30.89 3.87
CA VAL A 31 -7.91 -29.48 3.55
C VAL A 31 -9.27 -28.82 3.33
N MET A 32 -9.58 -27.78 4.12
CA MET A 32 -10.80 -26.97 3.98
C MET A 32 -10.44 -25.50 3.73
N ALA A 33 -11.18 -24.85 2.84
CA ALA A 33 -11.05 -23.42 2.54
C ALA A 33 -12.42 -22.75 2.52
N ALA A 34 -12.47 -21.47 2.89
CA ALA A 34 -13.69 -20.66 2.87
C ALA A 34 -13.47 -19.41 2.00
N THR A 35 -14.40 -19.14 1.08
CA THR A 35 -14.38 -17.93 0.24
C THR A 35 -15.78 -17.34 0.15
N ASN A 36 -15.85 -16.01 0.18
CA ASN A 36 -17.06 -15.24 -0.12
C ASN A 36 -17.15 -14.85 -1.61
N ARG A 37 -16.13 -15.20 -2.42
CA ARG A 37 -16.04 -14.90 -3.85
C ARG A 37 -15.69 -16.16 -4.63
N PHE A 38 -16.65 -17.08 -4.71
CA PHE A 38 -16.49 -18.29 -5.51
C PHE A 38 -16.23 -17.96 -6.99
N ASP A 39 -16.96 -16.98 -7.54
CA ASP A 39 -16.85 -16.56 -8.95
C ASP A 39 -15.51 -15.89 -9.30
N GLY A 40 -14.76 -15.44 -8.29
CA GLY A 40 -13.44 -14.83 -8.47
C GLY A 40 -12.29 -15.82 -8.32
N LEU A 41 -12.57 -17.10 -8.05
CA LEU A 41 -11.57 -18.12 -7.82
C LEU A 41 -11.04 -18.67 -9.15
N ASP A 42 -9.74 -18.99 -9.23
CA ASP A 42 -9.21 -19.69 -10.40
C ASP A 42 -9.84 -21.09 -10.51
N SER A 43 -10.43 -21.37 -11.67
CA SER A 43 -11.03 -22.67 -12.00
C SER A 43 -10.08 -23.87 -11.82
N SER A 44 -8.77 -23.66 -11.78
CA SER A 44 -7.81 -24.73 -11.50
C SER A 44 -7.92 -25.27 -10.08
N LEU A 45 -8.35 -24.45 -9.11
CA LEU A 45 -8.44 -24.84 -7.69
C LEU A 45 -9.64 -25.75 -7.38
N THR A 46 -10.69 -25.70 -8.20
CA THR A 46 -11.94 -26.46 -8.01
C THR A 46 -12.01 -27.74 -8.84
N ARG A 47 -10.90 -28.13 -9.48
CA ARG A 47 -10.82 -29.39 -10.24
C ARG A 47 -10.84 -30.62 -9.31
N PRO A 48 -11.29 -31.78 -9.81
CA PRO A 48 -11.23 -33.05 -9.08
C PRO A 48 -9.83 -33.31 -8.48
N GLY A 49 -9.77 -33.70 -7.21
CA GLY A 49 -8.52 -33.92 -6.47
C GLY A 49 -7.96 -32.70 -5.71
N ARG A 50 -8.64 -31.54 -5.78
CA ARG A 50 -8.28 -30.31 -5.05
C ARG A 50 -9.45 -29.85 -4.17
N PHE A 51 -9.97 -28.64 -4.36
CA PHE A 51 -11.23 -28.20 -3.72
C PHE A 51 -12.44 -28.68 -4.53
N ASP A 52 -12.54 -29.99 -4.72
CA ASP A 52 -13.59 -30.61 -5.53
C ASP A 52 -14.95 -30.64 -4.81
N ARG A 53 -14.95 -30.71 -3.47
CA ARG A 53 -16.15 -30.58 -2.63
C ARG A 53 -16.40 -29.14 -2.22
N CYS A 54 -17.25 -28.46 -2.98
CA CYS A 54 -17.71 -27.10 -2.68
C CYS A 54 -19.05 -27.14 -1.93
N ILE A 55 -19.07 -26.65 -0.69
CA ILE A 55 -20.30 -26.48 0.10
C ILE A 55 -20.66 -24.99 0.12
N HIS A 56 -21.76 -24.64 -0.54
CA HIS A 56 -22.28 -23.27 -0.50
C HIS A 56 -23.07 -23.06 0.80
N VAL A 57 -22.62 -22.12 1.63
CA VAL A 57 -23.31 -21.72 2.86
C VAL A 57 -24.08 -20.44 2.57
N SER A 58 -25.39 -20.53 2.48
CA SER A 58 -26.28 -19.38 2.29
C SER A 58 -26.45 -18.58 3.59
N LEU A 59 -27.08 -17.41 3.50
CA LEU A 59 -27.55 -16.68 4.67
C LEU A 59 -28.46 -17.56 5.54
N PRO A 60 -28.41 -17.41 6.87
CA PRO A 60 -29.20 -18.24 7.78
C PRO A 60 -30.70 -17.94 7.61
N ASP A 61 -31.50 -19.01 7.59
CA ASP A 61 -32.96 -18.91 7.67
C ASP A 61 -33.42 -18.49 9.08
N ALA A 62 -34.73 -18.35 9.29
CA ALA A 62 -35.27 -17.91 10.58
C ALA A 62 -34.90 -18.87 11.73
N ALA A 63 -34.94 -20.18 11.50
CA ALA A 63 -34.60 -21.17 12.52
C ALA A 63 -33.10 -21.13 12.87
N ALA A 64 -32.24 -20.99 11.87
CA ALA A 64 -30.80 -20.83 12.06
C ALA A 64 -30.46 -19.52 12.79
N ARG A 65 -31.15 -18.41 12.48
CA ARG A 65 -30.98 -17.14 13.21
C ARG A 65 -31.43 -17.24 14.66
N GLU A 66 -32.52 -17.95 14.95
CA GLU A 66 -32.94 -18.25 16.32
C GLU A 66 -31.83 -18.98 17.08
N GLN A 67 -31.21 -19.99 16.45
CA GLN A 67 -30.05 -20.68 17.02
C GLN A 67 -28.84 -19.77 17.21
N CYS A 68 -28.59 -18.82 16.29
CA CYS A 68 -27.54 -17.81 16.47
C CYS A 68 -27.80 -16.96 17.74
N PHE A 69 -29.04 -16.51 17.96
CA PHE A 69 -29.39 -15.79 19.19
C PHE A 69 -29.19 -16.64 20.45
N VAL A 70 -29.55 -17.93 20.40
CA VAL A 70 -29.29 -18.87 21.51
C VAL A 70 -27.79 -19.01 21.77
N ILE A 71 -26.97 -19.19 20.73
CA ILE A 71 -25.52 -19.42 20.87
C ILE A 71 -24.82 -18.17 21.40
N HIS A 72 -25.03 -17.02 20.76
CA HIS A 72 -24.35 -15.78 21.13
C HIS A 72 -24.93 -15.18 22.43
N GLY A 73 -26.20 -15.44 22.72
CA GLY A 73 -26.86 -15.03 23.96
C GLY A 73 -26.38 -15.75 25.22
N LYS A 74 -25.77 -16.96 25.12
CA LYS A 74 -25.27 -17.73 26.27
C LYS A 74 -24.27 -16.97 27.17
N LYS A 75 -23.52 -16.03 26.59
CA LYS A 75 -22.51 -15.24 27.31
C LYS A 75 -23.09 -14.00 27.99
N LEU A 76 -24.37 -13.69 27.76
CA LEU A 76 -25.03 -12.48 28.22
C LEU A 76 -26.11 -12.79 29.24
N LYS A 77 -26.30 -11.86 30.18
CA LYS A 77 -27.43 -11.91 31.11
C LYS A 77 -28.66 -11.31 30.42
N LEU A 78 -29.43 -12.15 29.74
CA LEU A 78 -30.66 -11.75 29.04
C LEU A 78 -31.81 -11.57 30.04
N GLY A 79 -32.70 -10.61 29.76
CA GLY A 79 -33.94 -10.43 30.49
C GLY A 79 -34.94 -11.56 30.23
N GLY A 80 -35.88 -11.78 31.15
CA GLY A 80 -36.93 -12.80 30.98
C GLY A 80 -37.94 -12.48 29.87
N ASP A 81 -37.88 -11.26 29.33
CA ASP A 81 -38.67 -10.75 28.22
C ASP A 81 -38.09 -11.11 26.83
N VAL A 82 -36.92 -11.75 26.77
CA VAL A 82 -36.21 -12.05 25.50
C VAL A 82 -36.74 -13.33 24.85
N GLU A 83 -37.41 -13.17 23.71
CA GLU A 83 -37.90 -14.24 22.85
C GLU A 83 -37.07 -14.34 21.55
N ASN A 84 -36.16 -15.32 21.50
CA ASN A 84 -35.25 -15.51 20.36
C ASN A 84 -35.97 -15.72 19.02
N LYS A 85 -37.14 -16.35 19.04
CA LYS A 85 -37.96 -16.59 17.84
C LYS A 85 -38.51 -15.28 17.25
N ALA A 86 -38.96 -14.37 18.10
CA ALA A 86 -39.40 -13.04 17.67
C ALA A 86 -38.23 -12.22 17.10
N LEU A 87 -37.07 -12.26 17.76
CA LEU A 87 -35.85 -11.60 17.29
C LEU A 87 -35.35 -12.18 15.95
N ALA A 88 -35.49 -13.48 15.72
CA ALA A 88 -35.12 -14.12 14.47
C ALA A 88 -35.98 -13.66 13.27
N ALA A 89 -37.27 -13.40 13.50
CA ALA A 89 -38.16 -12.80 12.51
C ALA A 89 -37.73 -11.37 12.16
N GLU A 90 -37.32 -10.59 13.17
CA GLU A 90 -36.86 -9.20 13.01
C GLU A 90 -35.43 -9.04 12.47
N THR A 91 -34.74 -10.13 12.12
CA THR A 91 -33.35 -10.09 11.63
C THR A 91 -33.19 -10.76 10.28
N GLU A 92 -34.22 -10.71 9.44
CA GLU A 92 -34.14 -11.21 8.07
C GLU A 92 -32.97 -10.58 7.28
N GLY A 93 -32.23 -11.44 6.56
CA GLY A 93 -31.05 -11.03 5.79
C GLY A 93 -29.79 -10.76 6.61
N MET A 94 -29.81 -10.99 7.93
CA MET A 94 -28.64 -10.82 8.79
C MET A 94 -27.85 -12.13 8.95
N THR A 95 -26.54 -12.01 9.08
CA THR A 95 -25.61 -13.13 9.33
C THR A 95 -25.48 -13.41 10.83
N GLY A 96 -24.88 -14.55 11.19
CA GLY A 96 -24.55 -14.82 12.60
C GLY A 96 -23.64 -13.74 13.23
N ALA A 97 -22.71 -13.18 12.45
CA ALA A 97 -21.85 -12.09 12.90
C ALA A 97 -22.63 -10.79 13.17
N ASP A 98 -23.67 -10.52 12.39
CA ASP A 98 -24.56 -9.37 12.64
C ASP A 98 -25.34 -9.55 13.94
N ILE A 99 -25.85 -10.76 14.19
CA ILE A 99 -26.56 -11.11 15.42
C ILE A 99 -25.65 -10.98 16.64
N GLU A 100 -24.40 -11.46 16.55
CA GLU A 100 -23.39 -11.25 17.59
C GLU A 100 -23.12 -9.75 17.82
N HIS A 101 -23.00 -8.97 16.74
CA HIS A 101 -22.79 -7.53 16.84
C HIS A 101 -23.95 -6.82 17.53
N ILE A 102 -25.20 -7.14 17.16
CA ILE A 102 -26.42 -6.60 17.77
C ILE A 102 -26.44 -6.88 19.28
N LEU A 103 -26.18 -8.12 19.68
CA LEU A 103 -26.16 -8.53 21.09
C LEU A 103 -25.07 -7.81 21.88
N ASN A 104 -23.87 -7.65 21.31
CA ASN A 104 -22.77 -6.91 21.93
C ASN A 104 -23.08 -5.42 22.08
N GLN A 105 -23.70 -4.78 21.06
CA GLN A 105 -24.13 -3.38 21.15
C GLN A 105 -25.20 -3.19 22.22
N ALA A 106 -26.21 -4.07 22.24
CA ALA A 106 -27.29 -4.05 23.23
C ALA A 106 -26.72 -4.20 24.66
N ALA A 107 -25.77 -5.13 24.85
CA ALA A 107 -25.09 -5.34 26.13
C ALA A 107 -24.29 -4.11 26.57
N LEU A 108 -23.58 -3.46 25.65
CA LEU A 108 -22.80 -2.26 25.95
C LEU A 108 -23.69 -1.08 26.33
N VAL A 109 -24.81 -0.89 25.64
CA VAL A 109 -25.79 0.16 25.98
C VAL A 109 -26.46 -0.12 27.32
N ALA A 110 -26.87 -1.37 27.57
CA ALA A 110 -27.44 -1.79 28.86
C ALA A 110 -26.45 -1.53 30.01
N ALA A 111 -25.18 -1.91 29.84
CA ALA A 111 -24.12 -1.67 30.83
C ALA A 111 -23.90 -0.17 31.09
N ARG A 112 -23.88 0.65 30.03
CA ARG A 112 -23.75 2.12 30.15
C ARG A 112 -24.90 2.74 30.93
N ASN A 113 -26.12 2.21 30.76
CA ASN A 113 -27.32 2.67 31.45
C ASN A 113 -27.49 2.04 32.85
N LYS A 114 -26.51 1.24 33.31
CA LYS A 114 -26.53 0.50 34.58
C LYS A 114 -27.72 -0.46 34.70
N GLU A 115 -28.16 -1.02 33.58
CA GLU A 115 -29.20 -2.05 33.55
C GLU A 115 -28.63 -3.40 34.02
N SER A 116 -29.45 -4.20 34.71
CA SER A 116 -29.00 -5.46 35.33
C SER A 116 -29.06 -6.68 34.41
N CYS A 117 -29.67 -6.52 33.24
CA CYS A 117 -29.81 -7.52 32.17
C CYS A 117 -30.06 -6.81 30.82
N VAL A 118 -29.89 -7.55 29.71
CA VAL A 118 -30.18 -7.06 28.35
C VAL A 118 -31.62 -7.42 28.00
N SER A 119 -32.49 -6.41 27.89
CA SER A 119 -33.90 -6.59 27.52
C SER A 119 -34.10 -6.74 26.01
N GLN A 120 -35.25 -7.28 25.60
CA GLN A 120 -35.60 -7.42 24.18
C GLN A 120 -35.65 -6.05 23.49
N GLY A 121 -36.13 -5.01 24.17
CA GLY A 121 -36.17 -3.65 23.63
C GLY A 121 -34.79 -3.11 23.24
N ARG A 122 -33.74 -3.39 24.03
CA ARG A 122 -32.35 -2.98 23.72
C ARG A 122 -31.78 -3.70 22.51
N ILE A 123 -32.16 -4.96 22.33
CA ILE A 123 -31.76 -5.77 21.18
C ILE A 123 -32.42 -5.21 19.92
N LEU A 124 -33.73 -4.91 19.97
CA LEU A 124 -34.46 -4.31 18.85
C LEU A 124 -33.94 -2.91 18.48
N GLU A 125 -33.63 -2.06 19.47
CA GLU A 125 -32.98 -0.76 19.25
C GLU A 125 -31.64 -0.94 18.50
N SER A 126 -30.86 -1.96 18.88
CA SER A 126 -29.59 -2.28 18.21
C SER A 126 -29.79 -2.82 16.79
N CYS A 127 -30.86 -3.60 16.54
CA CYS A 127 -31.26 -4.03 15.20
C CYS A 127 -31.59 -2.83 14.29
N GLU A 128 -32.40 -1.90 14.77
CA GLU A 128 -32.77 -0.69 14.01
C GLU A 128 -31.56 0.17 13.70
N LYS A 129 -30.66 0.35 14.67
CA LYS A 129 -29.41 1.08 14.47
C LYS A 129 -28.55 0.44 13.39
N LEU A 130 -28.36 -0.89 13.42
CA LEU A 130 -27.58 -1.59 12.40
C LEU A 130 -28.23 -1.46 11.00
N ARG A 131 -29.56 -1.53 10.92
CA ARG A 131 -30.32 -1.31 9.68
C ARG A 131 -30.12 0.12 9.15
N ALA A 132 -30.18 1.12 10.01
CA ALA A 132 -29.94 2.52 9.65
C ALA A 132 -28.51 2.73 9.15
N GLU A 133 -27.52 2.19 9.84
CA GLU A 133 -26.11 2.24 9.40
C GLU A 133 -25.89 1.59 8.03
N ARG A 134 -26.58 0.48 7.72
CA ARG A 134 -26.51 -0.15 6.39
C ARG A 134 -27.12 0.72 5.32
N ARG A 135 -28.31 1.29 5.55
CA ARG A 135 -28.97 2.20 4.60
C ARG A 135 -28.09 3.42 4.31
N GLU A 136 -27.52 4.04 5.35
CA GLU A 136 -26.59 5.16 5.16
C GLU A 136 -25.33 4.76 4.39
N ARG A 137 -24.77 3.56 4.62
CA ARG A 137 -23.61 3.06 3.86
C ARG A 137 -23.96 2.84 2.39
N GLU A 138 -25.11 2.25 2.10
CA GLU A 138 -25.60 2.02 0.75
C GLU A 138 -25.86 3.35 0.01
N GLU A 139 -26.47 4.33 0.68
CA GLU A 139 -26.65 5.68 0.12
C GLU A 139 -25.32 6.40 -0.11
N ARG A 140 -24.38 6.36 0.85
CA ARG A 140 -23.04 6.92 0.67
C ARG A 140 -22.28 6.25 -0.46
N GLN A 141 -22.47 4.94 -0.66
CA GLN A 141 -21.83 4.19 -1.73
C GLN A 141 -22.42 4.57 -3.10
N ARG A 142 -23.75 4.73 -3.20
CA ARG A 142 -24.40 5.25 -4.41
C ARG A 142 -24.00 6.69 -4.73
N VAL A 143 -23.85 7.55 -3.72
CA VAL A 143 -23.37 8.93 -3.90
C VAL A 143 -21.91 8.94 -4.37
N LYS A 144 -21.06 8.05 -3.84
CA LYS A 144 -19.67 7.88 -4.32
C LYS A 144 -19.60 7.38 -5.75
N GLU A 145 -20.48 6.46 -6.15
CA GLU A 145 -20.59 6.00 -7.55
C GLU A 145 -21.03 7.14 -8.49
N GLY A 146 -21.89 8.06 -8.03
CA GLY A 146 -22.28 9.26 -8.78
C GLY A 146 -21.28 10.42 -8.73
N GLN A 147 -20.32 10.42 -7.80
CA GLN A 147 -19.25 11.43 -7.64
C GLN A 147 -17.89 10.95 -8.19
N HIS A 148 -17.86 9.88 -8.97
CA HIS A 148 -16.72 9.67 -9.87
C HIS A 148 -16.80 10.71 -10.99
N ASP A 149 -16.40 11.94 -10.69
CA ASP A 149 -15.76 12.77 -11.70
C ASP A 149 -14.67 11.91 -12.31
N GLU A 150 -14.74 11.69 -13.63
CA GLU A 150 -13.66 11.04 -14.37
C GLU A 150 -12.36 11.73 -13.96
N ILE A 151 -11.54 11.05 -13.15
CA ILE A 151 -10.13 11.40 -13.04
C ILE A 151 -9.59 11.12 -14.43
N PHE A 152 -9.57 12.18 -15.25
CA PHE A 152 -8.92 12.19 -16.54
C PHE A 152 -7.45 11.94 -16.26
N PHE A 153 -7.06 10.66 -16.25
CA PHE A 153 -5.68 10.25 -16.43
C PHE A 153 -5.30 10.74 -17.82
N SER A 154 -4.80 11.96 -17.89
CA SER A 154 -4.26 12.51 -19.12
C SER A 154 -3.29 11.48 -19.65
N ARG A 155 -3.50 11.09 -20.92
CA ARG A 155 -2.64 10.16 -21.65
C ARG A 155 -1.15 10.43 -21.44
N LYS A 156 -0.75 11.68 -21.14
CA LYS A 156 0.61 12.09 -20.75
C LYS A 156 1.25 11.28 -19.60
N PHE A 157 0.46 10.75 -18.65
CA PHE A 157 0.96 10.10 -17.42
C PHE A 157 1.74 8.80 -17.68
N CYS A 158 1.38 8.02 -18.71
CA CYS A 158 2.11 6.79 -19.07
C CYS A 158 3.36 7.02 -19.94
N TYR A 159 3.52 8.21 -20.52
CA TYR A 159 4.56 8.47 -21.53
C TYR A 159 5.85 9.07 -20.98
N MET A 160 5.90 9.47 -19.71
CA MET A 160 7.07 10.19 -19.17
C MET A 160 8.19 9.28 -18.62
N LEU A 161 7.92 7.99 -18.36
CA LEU A 161 8.87 7.15 -17.58
C LEU A 161 9.18 5.76 -18.18
N SER A 162 8.60 5.37 -19.32
CA SER A 162 8.82 4.03 -19.89
C SER A 162 10.10 3.88 -20.75
N THR A 163 11.00 4.87 -20.79
CA THR A 163 12.27 4.75 -21.51
C THR A 163 13.35 3.96 -20.75
N ASN A 164 13.28 3.84 -19.42
CA ASN A 164 14.39 3.27 -18.64
C ASN A 164 14.32 1.75 -18.43
N PHE A 165 13.14 1.14 -18.44
CA PHE A 165 13.03 -0.31 -18.24
C PHE A 165 13.45 -1.12 -19.49
N PHE A 166 13.20 -0.59 -20.69
CA PHE A 166 13.38 -1.37 -21.92
C PHE A 166 14.77 -1.29 -22.56
N ARG A 167 15.65 -0.35 -22.16
CA ARG A 167 17.01 -0.28 -22.72
C ARG A 167 18.00 -1.26 -22.06
N SER A 168 17.81 -1.57 -20.77
CA SER A 168 18.70 -2.48 -20.02
C SER A 168 18.49 -3.97 -20.39
N ALA A 169 17.33 -4.35 -20.92
CA ALA A 169 17.01 -5.75 -21.24
C ALA A 169 17.42 -6.21 -22.65
N SER A 170 18.03 -5.33 -23.46
CA SER A 170 18.25 -5.61 -24.90
C SER A 170 19.46 -6.50 -25.22
N SER A 171 20.30 -6.84 -24.25
CA SER A 171 21.50 -7.67 -24.47
C SER A 171 21.34 -9.16 -24.11
N LEU A 172 20.21 -9.59 -23.56
CA LEU A 172 20.10 -10.93 -22.94
C LEU A 172 18.98 -11.84 -23.47
N VAL A 173 18.17 -11.42 -24.44
CA VAL A 173 17.07 -12.27 -24.95
C VAL A 173 17.05 -12.29 -26.47
N ARG A 174 17.44 -13.44 -27.06
CA ARG A 174 17.14 -13.76 -28.46
C ARG A 174 15.62 -13.96 -28.60
N PRO A 175 14.93 -13.26 -29.51
CA PRO A 175 13.50 -13.45 -29.69
C PRO A 175 13.27 -14.70 -30.53
N THR A 176 12.58 -15.68 -29.96
CA THR A 176 11.98 -16.77 -30.74
C THR A 176 10.46 -16.66 -30.58
N MET A 177 9.81 -16.40 -31.72
CA MET A 177 8.35 -16.39 -31.99
C MET A 177 7.50 -15.27 -31.34
N MET A 178 7.20 -14.23 -32.12
CA MET A 178 6.13 -13.25 -31.85
C MET A 178 4.93 -13.49 -32.77
N SER A 179 3.74 -13.54 -32.17
CA SER A 179 2.43 -13.39 -32.81
C SER A 179 2.17 -11.94 -33.24
N ALA A 180 1.42 -11.76 -34.34
CA ALA A 180 1.42 -10.63 -35.25
C ALA A 180 0.79 -9.28 -34.78
N ALA A 181 0.46 -9.10 -33.50
CA ALA A 181 -0.23 -7.89 -33.01
C ALA A 181 0.69 -6.84 -32.34
N ALA A 182 1.98 -7.15 -32.11
CA ALA A 182 2.92 -6.29 -31.39
C ALA A 182 3.46 -5.02 -32.08
N PRO A 183 3.55 -4.90 -33.43
CA PRO A 183 4.27 -3.77 -34.05
C PRO A 183 3.58 -2.40 -33.86
N ALA A 184 2.25 -2.36 -33.91
CA ALA A 184 1.48 -1.11 -33.93
C ALA A 184 1.46 -0.39 -32.57
N ILE A 185 1.32 -1.15 -31.48
CA ILE A 185 1.32 -0.62 -30.10
C ILE A 185 2.72 -0.11 -29.75
N SER A 186 3.77 -0.82 -30.19
CA SER A 186 5.17 -0.42 -29.96
C SER A 186 5.54 0.88 -30.69
N ALA A 187 5.03 1.10 -31.90
CA ALA A 187 5.29 2.32 -32.67
C ALA A 187 4.57 3.54 -32.07
N ALA A 188 3.32 3.37 -31.62
CA ALA A 188 2.57 4.43 -30.94
C ALA A 188 3.15 4.78 -29.56
N LEU A 189 3.64 3.76 -28.81
CA LEU A 189 4.35 4.00 -27.55
C LEU A 189 5.66 4.77 -27.77
N ARG A 190 6.46 4.35 -28.76
CA ARG A 190 7.73 5.00 -29.13
C ARG A 190 7.55 6.43 -29.61
N ARG A 191 6.50 6.73 -30.39
CA ARG A 191 6.20 8.11 -30.83
C ARG A 191 5.79 9.02 -29.67
N GLY A 192 4.98 8.53 -28.73
CA GLY A 192 4.57 9.30 -27.54
C GLY A 192 5.71 9.53 -26.53
N LEU A 193 6.59 8.53 -26.34
CA LEU A 193 7.81 8.64 -25.51
C LEU A 193 8.82 9.63 -26.10
N ALA A 194 9.01 9.62 -27.42
CA ALA A 194 9.88 10.57 -28.11
C ALA A 194 9.41 12.02 -27.95
N THR A 195 8.09 12.27 -27.91
CA THR A 195 7.52 13.61 -27.72
C THR A 195 7.52 14.12 -26.28
N ALA A 196 7.62 13.25 -25.26
CA ALA A 196 7.74 13.67 -23.86
C ALA A 196 9.21 13.91 -23.48
N SER A 197 10.12 13.06 -23.96
CA SER A 197 11.57 13.21 -23.80
C SER A 197 12.11 14.51 -24.43
N SER A 198 11.41 15.11 -25.40
CA SER A 198 11.84 16.36 -26.05
C SER A 198 11.55 17.62 -25.24
N LYS A 199 10.82 17.53 -24.12
CA LYS A 199 10.49 18.68 -23.26
C LYS A 199 11.33 18.76 -21.99
N LEU A 200 11.95 17.66 -21.57
CA LEU A 200 12.81 17.66 -20.39
C LEU A 200 14.07 18.45 -20.68
N ARG A 201 14.43 19.35 -19.77
CA ARG A 201 15.60 20.21 -19.88
C ARG A 201 16.46 20.14 -18.64
N ALA A 202 17.76 20.41 -18.82
CA ALA A 202 18.67 20.59 -17.69
C ALA A 202 18.34 21.89 -16.93
N PRO A 203 18.62 21.95 -15.62
CA PRO A 203 18.51 23.17 -14.84
C PRO A 203 19.52 24.22 -15.34
N THR A 204 19.05 25.46 -15.54
CA THR A 204 19.87 26.62 -15.87
C THR A 204 20.37 27.32 -14.59
N ALA A 205 21.31 28.26 -14.71
CA ALA A 205 21.78 29.06 -13.57
C ALA A 205 20.63 29.80 -12.83
N ASN A 206 19.61 30.25 -13.56
CA ASN A 206 18.45 30.89 -12.95
C ASN A 206 17.57 29.88 -12.18
N ASP A 207 17.42 28.66 -12.70
CA ASP A 207 16.69 27.60 -11.99
C ASP A 207 17.39 27.21 -10.69
N ILE A 208 18.72 27.14 -10.71
CA ILE A 208 19.54 26.87 -9.52
C ILE A 208 19.31 27.95 -8.46
N SER A 209 19.32 29.23 -8.84
CA SER A 209 19.04 30.35 -7.92
C SER A 209 17.63 30.25 -7.32
N ASN A 210 16.62 29.99 -8.15
CA ASN A 210 15.24 29.85 -7.66
C ASN A 210 15.09 28.65 -6.71
N LEU A 211 15.77 27.53 -7.00
CA LEU A 211 15.76 26.35 -6.13
C LEU A 211 16.49 26.60 -4.80
N GLN A 212 17.54 27.44 -4.79
CA GLN A 212 18.22 27.90 -3.58
C GLN A 212 17.30 28.74 -2.68
N ASP A 213 16.38 29.52 -3.25
CA ASP A 213 15.39 30.27 -2.49
C ASP A 213 14.28 29.38 -1.91
N LEU A 214 13.95 28.29 -2.60
CA LEU A 214 12.87 27.36 -2.20
C LEU A 214 13.31 26.33 -1.17
N VAL A 215 14.57 25.91 -1.19
CA VAL A 215 15.11 24.81 -0.38
C VAL A 215 16.23 25.32 0.51
N SER A 216 16.14 25.02 1.80
CA SER A 216 17.07 25.55 2.80
C SER A 216 18.54 25.14 2.62
N ASN A 217 18.81 24.08 1.87
CA ASN A 217 20.17 23.62 1.57
C ASN A 217 20.22 23.03 0.15
N VAL A 218 21.03 23.65 -0.70
CA VAL A 218 21.26 23.23 -2.07
C VAL A 218 22.77 23.17 -2.28
N LEU A 219 23.26 22.03 -2.74
CA LEU A 219 24.65 21.85 -3.13
C LEU A 219 24.75 22.02 -4.64
N VAL A 220 25.70 22.84 -5.07
CA VAL A 220 26.03 23.07 -6.48
C VAL A 220 27.53 22.86 -6.60
N GLY A 221 27.94 22.03 -7.55
CA GLY A 221 29.34 21.69 -7.72
C GLY A 221 29.55 20.84 -8.96
N ASP A 222 30.81 20.61 -9.27
CA ASP A 222 31.17 19.74 -10.37
C ASP A 222 30.96 18.27 -9.96
N LYS A 223 31.10 17.37 -10.94
CA LYS A 223 30.87 15.93 -10.77
C LYS A 223 31.67 15.33 -9.60
N ASP A 224 32.87 15.83 -9.36
CA ASP A 224 33.77 15.32 -8.31
C ASP A 224 33.29 15.75 -6.91
N ASP A 225 32.78 16.98 -6.76
CA ASP A 225 32.22 17.50 -5.51
C ASP A 225 30.94 16.74 -5.11
N LEU A 226 30.16 16.33 -6.11
CA LEU A 226 28.89 15.62 -5.95
C LEU A 226 29.03 14.11 -6.19
N SER A 227 30.24 13.58 -6.11
CA SER A 227 30.55 12.17 -6.39
C SER A 227 29.75 11.19 -5.52
N HIS A 228 29.44 11.55 -4.27
CA HIS A 228 28.61 10.75 -3.37
C HIS A 228 27.18 10.55 -3.89
N TYR A 229 26.61 11.57 -4.53
CA TYR A 229 25.24 11.57 -5.04
C TYR A 229 25.15 10.99 -6.47
N ASN A 230 26.24 11.13 -7.24
CA ASN A 230 26.29 10.68 -8.63
C ASN A 230 26.75 9.22 -8.80
N ASN A 231 27.51 8.65 -7.87
CA ASN A 231 27.94 7.25 -7.97
C ASN A 231 27.01 6.32 -7.20
N ASP A 232 26.62 5.20 -7.82
CA ASP A 232 25.82 4.19 -7.14
C ASP A 232 26.66 3.39 -6.13
N TRP A 233 25.97 2.62 -5.29
CA TRP A 233 26.60 1.80 -4.26
C TRP A 233 27.67 0.85 -4.82
N LEU A 234 27.39 0.21 -5.96
CA LEU A 234 28.29 -0.75 -6.59
C LEU A 234 29.40 -0.10 -7.41
N ARG A 235 29.37 1.23 -7.59
CA ARG A 235 30.27 2.02 -8.45
C ARG A 235 30.27 1.54 -9.91
N THR A 236 29.13 1.03 -10.36
CA THR A 236 28.91 0.57 -11.74
C THR A 236 28.17 1.59 -12.59
N ARG A 237 27.46 2.53 -11.95
CA ARG A 237 26.68 3.59 -12.57
C ARG A 237 27.12 4.93 -11.99
N THR A 238 27.40 5.86 -12.89
CA THR A 238 27.80 7.21 -12.52
C THR A 238 26.95 8.22 -13.28
N GLY A 239 26.25 9.06 -12.53
CA GLY A 239 25.48 10.19 -13.02
C GLY A 239 26.32 11.46 -13.22
N HIS A 240 25.64 12.50 -13.69
CA HIS A 240 26.24 13.79 -14.07
C HIS A 240 25.40 14.98 -13.57
N SER A 241 24.76 14.83 -12.41
CA SER A 241 24.03 15.94 -11.79
C SER A 241 25.00 16.94 -11.17
N ASN A 242 24.74 18.22 -11.43
CA ASN A 242 25.52 19.35 -10.92
C ASN A 242 24.80 20.06 -9.74
N ILE A 243 23.65 19.53 -9.31
CA ILE A 243 22.83 20.13 -8.26
C ILE A 243 22.15 19.07 -7.40
N VAL A 244 22.24 19.24 -6.08
CA VAL A 244 21.58 18.39 -5.07
C VAL A 244 20.75 19.27 -4.15
N LEU A 245 19.45 18.98 -4.07
CA LEU A 245 18.52 19.60 -3.14
C LEU A 245 18.46 18.76 -1.85
N ARG A 246 18.62 19.38 -0.69
CA ARG A 246 18.57 18.73 0.63
C ARG A 246 17.51 19.39 1.52
N PRO A 247 16.21 19.21 1.23
CA PRO A 247 15.12 19.82 1.98
C PRO A 247 15.06 19.35 3.44
N LYS A 248 14.61 20.24 4.33
CA LYS A 248 14.42 19.94 5.77
C LYS A 248 12.94 19.73 6.15
N THR A 249 12.00 19.98 5.24
CA THR A 249 10.56 19.87 5.48
C THR A 249 9.81 19.33 4.25
N THR A 250 8.67 18.68 4.46
CA THR A 250 7.76 18.25 3.37
C THR A 250 7.35 19.43 2.48
N LEU A 251 7.21 20.63 3.04
CA LEU A 251 6.83 21.82 2.27
C LEU A 251 7.94 22.26 1.31
N GLU A 252 9.21 22.17 1.72
CA GLU A 252 10.35 22.40 0.82
C GLU A 252 10.37 21.38 -0.33
N VAL A 253 10.11 20.10 -0.03
CA VAL A 253 9.97 19.04 -1.06
C VAL A 253 8.84 19.38 -2.04
N SER A 254 7.66 19.71 -1.53
CA SER A 254 6.48 20.09 -2.34
C SER A 254 6.78 21.26 -3.28
N LYS A 255 7.38 22.34 -2.76
CA LYS A 255 7.74 23.52 -3.55
C LYS A 255 8.79 23.21 -4.62
N ALA A 256 9.84 22.47 -4.28
CA ALA A 256 10.88 22.08 -5.22
C ALA A 256 10.33 21.19 -6.34
N VAL A 257 9.53 20.18 -6.00
CA VAL A 257 8.92 19.27 -6.98
C VAL A 257 7.98 20.03 -7.92
N LYS A 258 7.15 20.93 -7.37
CA LYS A 258 6.27 21.77 -8.18
C LYS A 258 7.07 22.64 -9.16
N TYR A 259 8.10 23.32 -8.68
CA TYR A 259 8.95 24.16 -9.52
C TYR A 259 9.60 23.37 -10.67
N CYS A 260 10.16 22.20 -10.35
CA CYS A 260 10.76 21.32 -11.35
C CYS A 260 9.73 20.81 -12.37
N ASN A 261 8.53 20.45 -11.92
CA ASN A 261 7.46 20.00 -12.80
C ASN A 261 6.98 21.11 -13.74
N ASP A 262 6.75 22.32 -13.23
CA ASP A 262 6.34 23.49 -14.02
C ASP A 262 7.39 23.87 -15.08
N ASN A 263 8.67 23.57 -14.80
CA ASN A 263 9.81 23.89 -15.66
C ASN A 263 10.34 22.70 -16.48
N PHE A 264 9.70 21.53 -16.41
CA PHE A 264 10.15 20.29 -17.07
C PHE A 264 11.59 19.88 -16.71
N ILE A 265 11.98 20.08 -15.45
CA ILE A 265 13.28 19.67 -14.91
C ILE A 265 13.11 18.29 -14.26
N PRO A 266 13.83 17.26 -14.71
CA PRO A 266 13.71 15.93 -14.14
C PRO A 266 14.38 15.84 -12.75
N ILE A 267 13.81 15.02 -11.87
CA ILE A 267 14.28 14.81 -10.49
C ILE A 267 14.70 13.35 -10.30
N SER A 268 15.85 13.13 -9.67
CA SER A 268 16.27 11.83 -9.16
C SER A 268 16.16 11.84 -7.63
N VAL A 269 15.20 11.11 -7.09
CA VAL A 269 14.96 11.04 -5.63
C VAL A 269 16.01 10.12 -5.01
N GLN A 270 16.65 10.56 -3.93
CA GLN A 270 17.70 9.80 -3.28
C GLN A 270 17.49 9.72 -1.76
N GLY A 271 17.58 8.49 -1.26
CA GLY A 271 17.67 8.20 0.17
C GLY A 271 19.13 8.01 0.59
N GLY A 272 19.45 6.87 1.21
CA GLY A 272 20.81 6.55 1.68
C GLY A 272 21.78 6.09 0.60
N ASN A 273 21.37 6.13 -0.67
CA ASN A 273 22.14 5.67 -1.84
C ASN A 273 22.71 4.24 -1.74
N THR A 274 22.01 3.33 -1.05
CA THR A 274 22.39 1.91 -0.90
C THR A 274 21.66 0.98 -1.88
N GLY A 275 21.02 1.52 -2.92
CA GLY A 275 20.29 0.76 -3.92
C GLY A 275 21.23 0.00 -4.86
N LEU A 276 20.83 -1.19 -5.31
CA LEU A 276 21.69 -2.09 -6.10
C LEU A 276 21.33 -2.15 -7.60
N VAL A 277 20.29 -1.43 -8.01
CA VAL A 277 19.77 -1.45 -9.40
C VAL A 277 20.01 -0.14 -10.16
N GLY A 278 20.74 0.81 -9.56
CA GLY A 278 21.03 2.11 -10.16
C GLY A 278 19.88 3.12 -10.13
N GLY A 279 18.75 2.80 -9.48
CA GLY A 279 17.61 3.71 -9.38
C GLY A 279 17.82 4.92 -8.46
N SER A 280 18.85 4.89 -7.60
CA SER A 280 19.15 5.98 -6.66
C SER A 280 20.05 7.08 -7.25
N VAL A 281 20.57 6.91 -8.47
CA VAL A 281 21.51 7.86 -9.09
C VAL A 281 20.96 8.44 -10.39
N PRO A 282 21.29 9.70 -10.71
CA PRO A 282 20.89 10.31 -11.97
C PRO A 282 21.57 9.64 -13.16
N VAL A 283 20.94 9.69 -14.32
CA VAL A 283 21.48 9.15 -15.59
C VAL A 283 21.97 10.28 -16.49
N ASN A 284 21.21 11.39 -16.52
CA ASN A 284 21.49 12.57 -17.31
C ASN A 284 21.73 13.76 -16.37
N ASN A 285 21.00 14.85 -16.62
CA ASN A 285 21.09 16.11 -15.90
C ASN A 285 19.93 16.27 -14.90
N GLU A 286 19.47 15.16 -14.31
CA GLU A 286 18.41 15.21 -13.30
C GLU A 286 18.92 15.93 -12.03
N VAL A 287 18.05 16.73 -11.42
CA VAL A 287 18.31 17.31 -10.10
C VAL A 287 18.21 16.20 -9.06
N VAL A 288 19.24 15.99 -8.25
CA VAL A 288 19.15 15.03 -7.14
C VAL A 288 18.38 15.65 -6.00
N LEU A 289 17.34 14.97 -5.52
CA LEU A 289 16.58 15.36 -4.34
C LEU A 289 16.88 14.38 -3.20
N SER A 290 17.77 14.78 -2.31
CA SER A 290 18.20 13.98 -1.15
C SER A 290 17.29 14.23 0.05
N LEU A 291 16.74 13.16 0.62
CA LEU A 291 15.83 13.24 1.77
C LEU A 291 16.55 13.11 3.12
N GLU A 292 17.87 13.04 3.15
CA GLU A 292 18.68 12.78 4.36
C GLU A 292 18.49 13.78 5.52
N ARG A 293 18.01 14.99 5.24
CA ARG A 293 17.76 16.03 6.26
C ARG A 293 16.34 15.97 6.86
N LEU A 294 15.47 15.14 6.31
CA LEU A 294 14.16 14.77 6.87
C LEU A 294 14.36 13.58 7.83
N ASN A 295 15.08 13.79 8.92
CA ASN A 295 15.60 12.71 9.77
C ASN A 295 15.05 12.72 11.20
N LYS A 296 13.85 13.26 11.42
CA LYS A 296 13.22 13.26 12.74
C LYS A 296 12.34 12.04 12.97
N ILE A 297 12.47 11.44 14.14
CA ILE A 297 11.47 10.52 14.69
C ILE A 297 10.41 11.40 15.37
N LEU A 298 9.15 11.30 14.93
CA LEU A 298 8.09 12.23 15.31
C LEU A 298 7.33 11.77 16.56
N SER A 299 7.03 10.47 16.66
CA SER A 299 6.34 9.91 17.82
C SER A 299 6.48 8.39 17.87
N VAL A 300 6.54 7.84 19.09
CA VAL A 300 6.45 6.40 19.36
C VAL A 300 5.26 6.16 20.30
N ASN A 301 4.22 5.50 19.81
CA ASN A 301 3.08 5.04 20.60
C ASN A 301 3.32 3.59 21.02
N THR A 302 3.67 3.39 22.29
CA THR A 302 3.97 2.08 22.86
C THR A 302 2.73 1.22 23.08
N ALA A 303 1.55 1.82 23.28
CA ALA A 303 0.30 1.08 23.48
C ALA A 303 -0.12 0.35 22.19
N ASP A 304 -0.01 1.04 21.05
CA ASP A 304 -0.37 0.48 19.75
C ASP A 304 0.83 -0.11 18.99
N SER A 305 2.05 0.05 19.53
CA SER A 305 3.32 -0.32 18.87
C SER A 305 3.49 0.35 17.50
N ILE A 306 3.17 1.64 17.42
CA ILE A 306 3.24 2.45 16.19
C ILE A 306 4.32 3.52 16.34
N ALA A 307 5.27 3.55 15.41
CA ALA A 307 6.26 4.60 15.28
C ALA A 307 5.96 5.46 14.04
N THR A 308 6.10 6.78 14.17
CA THR A 308 6.01 7.74 13.07
C THR A 308 7.32 8.50 12.96
N CYS A 309 7.88 8.58 11.76
CA CYS A 309 9.17 9.18 11.51
C CYS A 309 9.21 9.80 10.11
N GLU A 310 10.17 10.68 9.86
CA GLU A 310 10.40 11.23 8.53
C GLU A 310 11.17 10.23 7.63
N SER A 311 11.01 10.37 6.31
CA SER A 311 11.56 9.45 5.31
C SER A 311 13.09 9.33 5.32
N GLY A 312 13.79 10.35 5.80
CA GLY A 312 15.23 10.44 5.87
C GLY A 312 15.83 9.90 7.17
N VAL A 313 15.05 9.28 8.05
CA VAL A 313 15.58 8.59 9.22
C VAL A 313 16.39 7.37 8.79
N VAL A 314 17.62 7.26 9.29
CA VAL A 314 18.46 6.07 9.12
C VAL A 314 17.84 4.89 9.87
N LEU A 315 17.76 3.73 9.22
CA LEU A 315 17.10 2.55 9.82
C LEU A 315 17.72 2.17 11.18
N GLN A 316 19.04 2.19 11.31
CA GLN A 316 19.72 1.91 12.58
C GLN A 316 19.28 2.88 13.69
N ASN A 317 19.22 4.19 13.41
CA ASN A 317 18.78 5.18 14.41
C ASN A 317 17.32 4.94 14.86
N LEU A 318 16.45 4.50 13.93
CA LEU A 318 15.08 4.11 14.29
C LEU A 318 15.07 2.85 15.17
N MET A 319 15.94 1.87 14.89
CA MET A 319 16.06 0.67 15.71
C MET A 319 16.52 1.01 17.13
N ASP A 320 17.56 1.84 17.26
CA ASP A 320 18.13 2.24 18.54
C ASP A 320 17.10 3.03 19.39
N GLU A 321 16.32 3.91 18.76
CA GLU A 321 15.27 4.65 19.45
C GLU A 321 14.14 3.73 19.95
N LEU A 322 13.73 2.75 19.14
CA LEU A 322 12.66 1.82 19.50
C LEU A 322 13.08 0.82 20.59
N GLU A 323 14.37 0.51 20.69
CA GLU A 323 14.92 -0.37 21.73
C GLU A 323 14.67 0.19 23.14
N ASN A 324 14.69 1.52 23.31
CA ASN A 324 14.33 2.20 24.57
C ASN A 324 12.92 1.86 25.07
N TYR A 325 12.04 1.42 24.15
CA TYR A 325 10.66 1.04 24.43
C TYR A 325 10.42 -0.47 24.37
N ASN A 326 11.47 -1.28 24.26
CA ASN A 326 11.42 -2.72 23.97
C ASN A 326 10.66 -3.05 22.66
N LEU A 327 10.71 -2.15 21.68
CA LEU A 327 10.12 -2.32 20.37
C LEU A 327 11.23 -2.49 19.32
N MET A 328 10.86 -2.98 18.14
CA MET A 328 11.77 -3.07 16.99
C MET A 328 11.00 -2.83 15.68
N PRO A 329 11.66 -2.30 14.63
CA PRO A 329 11.09 -2.35 13.29
C PRO A 329 10.85 -3.79 12.83
N PRO A 330 9.78 -4.04 12.04
CA PRO A 330 9.45 -5.37 11.55
C PRO A 330 10.39 -5.88 10.45
N TYR A 331 11.39 -5.09 10.07
CA TYR A 331 12.35 -5.41 9.02
C TYR A 331 13.76 -4.99 9.44
N ASP A 332 14.78 -5.66 8.90
CA ASP A 332 16.19 -5.44 9.21
C ASP A 332 17.01 -5.83 7.97
N ILE A 333 17.91 -4.96 7.53
CA ILE A 333 18.60 -5.05 6.24
C ILE A 333 20.10 -4.83 6.49
N GLY A 334 20.97 -5.49 5.73
CA GLY A 334 22.43 -5.35 5.87
C GLY A 334 22.95 -3.91 5.73
N SER A 335 22.23 -3.04 5.01
CA SER A 335 22.56 -1.63 4.84
C SER A 335 22.01 -0.71 5.93
N LYS A 336 21.50 -1.24 7.06
CA LYS A 336 20.77 -0.48 8.10
C LYS A 336 21.46 0.77 8.63
N ALA A 337 22.80 0.79 8.66
CA ALA A 337 23.59 1.93 9.11
C ALA A 337 23.52 3.14 8.16
N GLN A 338 23.01 2.97 6.94
CA GLN A 338 22.99 4.01 5.91
C GLN A 338 21.66 4.12 5.16
N CYS A 339 20.93 3.01 4.99
CA CYS A 339 19.64 3.07 4.30
C CYS A 339 18.62 3.89 5.11
N LEU A 340 17.85 4.71 4.40
CA LEU A 340 16.82 5.56 5.00
C LEU A 340 15.46 4.86 4.90
N VAL A 341 14.59 5.10 5.88
CA VAL A 341 13.26 4.49 5.98
C VAL A 341 12.44 4.70 4.71
N GLY A 342 12.43 5.92 4.15
CA GLY A 342 11.71 6.24 2.92
C GLY A 342 12.24 5.47 1.70
N GLY A 343 13.55 5.22 1.63
CA GLY A 343 14.14 4.37 0.59
C GLY A 343 13.70 2.92 0.73
N ASN A 344 13.65 2.41 1.97
CA ASN A 344 13.17 1.06 2.26
C ASN A 344 11.70 0.89 1.84
N VAL A 345 10.85 1.89 2.13
CA VAL A 345 9.45 1.92 1.67
C VAL A 345 9.36 1.99 0.14
N ALA A 346 10.08 2.92 -0.50
CA ALA A 346 10.04 3.12 -1.94
C ALA A 346 10.49 1.88 -2.72
N THR A 347 11.40 1.08 -2.15
CA THR A 347 11.90 -0.17 -2.74
C THR A 347 11.16 -1.43 -2.28
N ASN A 348 10.17 -1.30 -1.39
CA ASN A 348 9.52 -2.42 -0.70
C ASN A 348 10.54 -3.42 -0.12
N ALA A 349 11.52 -2.89 0.61
CA ALA A 349 12.60 -3.68 1.14
C ALA A 349 12.10 -4.82 2.05
N GLY A 350 12.69 -6.01 1.89
CA GLY A 350 12.40 -7.16 2.73
C GLY A 350 13.37 -7.25 3.90
N GLY A 351 14.46 -7.99 3.70
CA GLY A 351 15.53 -8.16 4.68
C GLY A 351 15.40 -9.42 5.54
N LEU A 352 16.19 -9.48 6.60
CA LEU A 352 16.47 -10.67 7.41
C LEU A 352 15.24 -11.17 8.19
N ARG A 353 14.28 -10.30 8.47
CA ARG A 353 13.10 -10.60 9.30
C ARG A 353 11.81 -10.80 8.50
N LEU A 354 11.90 -10.81 7.17
CA LEU A 354 10.76 -10.92 6.26
C LEU A 354 9.90 -12.16 6.55
N LEU A 355 10.52 -13.31 6.86
CA LEU A 355 9.80 -14.56 7.13
C LEU A 355 8.86 -14.46 8.34
N ARG A 356 9.22 -13.67 9.35
CA ARG A 356 8.44 -13.54 10.59
C ARG A 356 7.39 -12.44 10.52
N TYR A 357 7.74 -11.28 9.95
CA TYR A 357 6.90 -10.08 10.00
C TYR A 357 6.27 -9.69 8.65
N GLY A 358 6.67 -10.35 7.56
CA GLY A 358 6.14 -10.11 6.23
C GLY A 358 6.68 -8.85 5.55
N SER A 359 6.08 -8.50 4.41
CA SER A 359 6.46 -7.35 3.58
C SER A 359 6.06 -6.02 4.22
N LEU A 360 6.80 -4.95 3.87
CA LEU A 360 6.45 -3.57 4.21
C LEU A 360 5.03 -3.18 3.80
N ARG A 361 4.48 -3.80 2.75
CA ARG A 361 3.07 -3.61 2.34
C ARG A 361 2.07 -3.93 3.45
N GLY A 362 2.38 -4.86 4.36
CA GLY A 362 1.52 -5.23 5.48
C GLY A 362 1.85 -4.55 6.81
N THR A 363 3.06 -3.97 6.92
CA THR A 363 3.55 -3.38 8.18
C THR A 363 3.49 -1.86 8.19
N ILE A 364 3.59 -1.20 7.04
CA ILE A 364 3.40 0.26 6.92
C ILE A 364 1.91 0.57 7.05
N LEU A 365 1.56 1.44 8.00
CA LEU A 365 0.17 1.80 8.29
C LEU A 365 -0.30 3.01 7.48
N GLY A 366 0.57 4.01 7.29
CA GLY A 366 0.30 5.22 6.55
C GLY A 366 1.58 5.81 5.95
N LEU A 367 1.41 6.75 5.02
CA LEU A 367 2.50 7.49 4.37
C LEU A 367 2.08 8.94 4.13
N GLU A 368 3.03 9.87 4.20
CA GLU A 368 2.89 11.21 3.61
C GLU A 368 3.70 11.24 2.31
N VAL A 369 3.06 11.64 1.20
CA VAL A 369 3.69 11.58 -0.13
C VAL A 369 3.52 12.89 -0.88
N VAL A 370 4.60 13.41 -1.46
CA VAL A 370 4.56 14.52 -2.42
C VAL A 370 4.46 13.97 -3.83
N THR A 371 3.37 14.30 -4.52
CA THR A 371 3.15 13.93 -5.93
C THR A 371 4.00 14.78 -6.88
N ALA A 372 4.12 14.38 -8.15
CA ALA A 372 4.85 15.15 -9.17
C ALA A 372 4.31 16.58 -9.40
N GLU A 373 3.04 16.85 -9.11
CA GLU A 373 2.46 18.19 -9.16
C GLU A 373 2.83 19.06 -7.93
N GLY A 374 3.57 18.49 -6.98
CA GLY A 374 3.91 19.09 -5.70
C GLY A 374 2.77 19.03 -4.68
N LYS A 375 1.64 18.36 -4.97
CA LYS A 375 0.56 18.16 -3.99
C LYS A 375 1.01 17.18 -2.90
N ILE A 376 0.82 17.56 -1.64
CA ILE A 376 1.03 16.69 -0.47
C ILE A 376 -0.23 15.83 -0.29
N LEU A 377 -0.05 14.52 -0.40
CA LEU A 377 -1.05 13.51 -0.13
C LEU A 377 -0.81 12.95 1.27
N ASP A 378 -1.70 13.29 2.19
CA ASP A 378 -1.68 12.77 3.55
C ASP A 378 -2.48 11.47 3.64
N LEU A 379 -1.76 10.35 3.76
CA LEU A 379 -2.31 9.01 4.01
C LEU A 379 -1.87 8.50 5.39
N MET A 380 -1.49 9.39 6.32
CA MET A 380 -1.04 9.03 7.65
C MET A 380 -2.23 8.62 8.52
N ARG A 381 -2.54 7.32 8.51
CA ARG A 381 -3.59 6.74 9.35
C ARG A 381 -2.95 5.73 10.29
N ALA A 382 -2.84 6.09 11.57
CA ALA A 382 -2.33 5.22 12.63
C ALA A 382 -3.37 4.17 13.07
N LEU A 383 -4.03 3.52 12.11
CA LEU A 383 -5.06 2.50 12.34
C LEU A 383 -4.60 1.16 11.76
N ARG A 384 -4.72 0.09 12.55
CA ARG A 384 -4.37 -1.26 12.08
C ARG A 384 -5.33 -1.80 11.03
N LYS A 385 -6.59 -1.36 11.06
CA LYS A 385 -7.65 -1.71 10.10
C LYS A 385 -8.39 -0.45 9.70
N ASP A 386 -8.38 -0.15 8.41
CA ASP A 386 -9.09 0.98 7.83
C ASP A 386 -9.48 0.67 6.38
N ASN A 387 -10.76 0.45 6.15
CA ASN A 387 -11.32 0.08 4.84
C ASN A 387 -12.13 1.23 4.22
N THR A 388 -11.75 2.49 4.50
CA THR A 388 -12.48 3.67 4.00
C THR A 388 -11.99 4.12 2.62
N GLY A 389 -12.17 3.26 1.61
CA GLY A 389 -11.82 3.52 0.22
C GLY A 389 -10.62 2.69 -0.26
N TYR A 390 -9.93 3.18 -1.30
CA TYR A 390 -8.76 2.51 -1.85
C TYR A 390 -7.54 2.69 -0.96
N ASP A 391 -6.73 1.64 -0.84
CA ASP A 391 -5.48 1.69 -0.09
C ASP A 391 -4.35 2.33 -0.91
N LEU A 392 -4.46 3.66 -1.11
CA LEU A 392 -3.57 4.41 -2.00
C LEU A 392 -2.09 4.34 -1.60
N LYS A 393 -1.78 4.09 -0.31
CA LYS A 393 -0.39 4.00 0.15
C LYS A 393 0.36 2.86 -0.54
N GLN A 394 -0.35 1.78 -0.92
CA GLN A 394 0.24 0.62 -1.58
C GLN A 394 0.85 0.96 -2.94
N LEU A 395 0.33 1.99 -3.62
CA LEU A 395 0.88 2.43 -4.90
C LEU A 395 2.29 3.00 -4.76
N PHE A 396 2.61 3.61 -3.61
CA PHE A 396 3.91 4.24 -3.39
C PHE A 396 4.95 3.27 -2.81
N ILE A 397 4.51 2.22 -2.11
CA ILE A 397 5.39 1.16 -1.61
C ILE A 397 5.88 0.33 -2.81
N GLY A 398 7.20 0.27 -3.02
CA GLY A 398 7.79 -0.38 -4.20
C GLY A 398 7.71 0.44 -5.49
N SER A 399 7.34 1.72 -5.43
CA SER A 399 7.26 2.60 -6.61
C SER A 399 8.61 3.18 -7.04
N GLU A 400 9.66 3.00 -6.23
CA GLU A 400 11.02 3.49 -6.48
C GLU A 400 11.08 5.02 -6.74
N GLY A 401 10.16 5.78 -6.13
CA GLY A 401 10.08 7.24 -6.27
C GLY A 401 9.47 7.72 -7.59
N THR A 402 8.96 6.81 -8.43
CA THR A 402 8.43 7.15 -9.77
C THR A 402 7.03 7.73 -9.76
N LEU A 403 6.24 7.44 -8.72
CA LEU A 403 4.86 7.92 -8.58
C LEU A 403 4.72 9.09 -7.59
N GLY A 404 5.71 9.28 -6.72
CA GLY A 404 5.74 10.31 -5.69
C GLY A 404 6.90 10.11 -4.74
N ILE A 405 7.17 11.14 -3.95
CA ILE A 405 8.25 11.19 -2.96
C ILE A 405 7.66 10.99 -1.57
N VAL A 406 8.01 9.88 -0.92
CA VAL A 406 7.62 9.61 0.48
C VAL A 406 8.39 10.55 1.40
N THR A 407 7.70 11.31 2.24
CA THR A 407 8.29 12.26 3.20
C THR A 407 8.13 11.84 4.66
N LYS A 408 7.11 11.04 4.99
CA LYS A 408 6.89 10.44 6.32
C LYS A 408 6.28 9.05 6.20
#